data_AF-A0A2V8PFZ2-F1
#
_entry.id   AF-A0A2V8PFZ2-F1
#
_cell.length_a   1.000
_cell.length_b   1.000
_cell.length_c   1.000
_cell.angle_alpha   90.00
_cell.angle_beta   90.00
_cell.angle_gamma   90.00
#
_symmetry.space_group_name_H-M   'P 1'
#
loop_
_entity.id
_entity.type
_entity.pdbx_description
1 polymer ?
#
loop_
_entity_poly.entity_id
_entity_poly.type
_entity_poly.pdbx_seq_one_letter_code
_entity_poly.pdbx_strand_id
1 'polypeptide(L)'
;MGVRAVLTGRIMQRGDSLTISTELLDVRENKQLWGEQYQRKVSDLLAVERDIAHEITGNLRLKLSGPEQSRVAKHYTENPEAYQLYLKGRFYWNRRTEDGARKAIEYFQLAIEKDPTYALAYTGLADC
;
A
#
# COMPACT_ATOMS: atom_id res chain seq x y z
N MET A 1 25.01 -6.47 0.70
CA MET A 1 23.54 -6.31 0.83
C MET A 1 22.90 -7.43 0.00
N GLY A 2 22.32 -8.45 0.63
CA GLY A 2 21.79 -9.63 -0.08
C GLY A 2 20.27 -9.73 0.06
N VAL A 3 19.53 -8.99 -0.76
CA VAL A 3 18.07 -9.16 -0.87
C VAL A 3 17.81 -10.49 -1.57
N ARG A 4 17.03 -11.39 -0.95
CA ARG A 4 16.74 -12.73 -1.48
C ARG A 4 15.48 -12.75 -2.35
N ALA A 5 14.47 -11.96 -1.99
CA ALA A 5 13.23 -11.83 -2.74
C ALA A 5 12.74 -10.37 -2.72
N VAL A 6 12.09 -9.95 -3.80
CA VAL A 6 11.47 -8.63 -3.96
C VAL A 6 9.99 -8.84 -4.20
N LEU A 7 9.16 -8.13 -3.44
CA LEU A 7 7.73 -8.03 -3.67
C LEU A 7 7.44 -6.75 -4.45
N THR A 8 6.77 -6.86 -5.58
CA THR A 8 6.26 -5.75 -6.38
C THR A 8 4.74 -5.75 -6.37
N GLY A 9 4.15 -4.56 -6.31
CA GLY A 9 2.69 -4.37 -6.31
C GLY A 9 2.29 -3.21 -7.21
N ARG A 10 1.16 -3.36 -7.91
CA ARG A 10 0.57 -2.31 -8.75
C ARG A 10 -0.91 -2.21 -8.46
N ILE A 11 -1.39 -0.99 -8.25
CA ILE A 11 -2.81 -0.68 -8.08
C ILE A 11 -3.26 0.19 -9.25
N MET A 12 -4.35 -0.19 -9.91
CA MET A 12 -4.98 0.57 -10.99
C MET A 12 -6.47 0.75 -10.68
N GLN A 13 -6.96 1.98 -10.79
CA GLN A 13 -8.37 2.31 -10.60
C GLN A 13 -9.01 2.72 -11.92
N ARG A 14 -10.19 2.17 -12.21
CA ARG A 14 -11.06 2.58 -13.33
C ARG A 14 -12.50 2.72 -12.82
N GLY A 15 -12.91 3.96 -12.58
CA GLY A 15 -14.18 4.23 -11.91
C GLY A 15 -14.19 3.65 -10.50
N ASP A 16 -15.18 2.81 -10.21
CA ASP A 16 -15.32 2.12 -8.93
C ASP A 16 -14.58 0.76 -8.88
N SER A 17 -13.94 0.34 -9.97
CA SER A 17 -13.18 -0.92 -10.02
C SER A 17 -11.69 -0.68 -9.76
N LEU A 18 -11.11 -1.49 -8.88
CA LEU A 18 -9.68 -1.60 -8.62
C LEU A 18 -9.15 -2.93 -9.14
N THR A 19 -8.06 -2.84 -9.89
CA THR A 19 -7.21 -3.97 -10.25
C THR A 19 -5.92 -3.86 -9.45
N ILE A 20 -5.63 -4.87 -8.64
CA ILE A 20 -4.40 -4.95 -7.85
C ILE A 20 -3.62 -6.18 -8.32
N SER A 21 -2.37 -5.97 -8.72
CA SER A 21 -1.46 -7.05 -9.13
C SER A 21 -0.28 -7.07 -8.18
N THR A 22 0.07 -8.25 -7.67
CA THR A 22 1.20 -8.45 -6.76
C THR A 22 2.05 -9.61 -7.22
N GLU A 23 3.36 -9.45 -7.18
CA GLU A 23 4.33 -10.45 -7.63
C GLU A 23 5.49 -10.54 -6.64
N LEU A 24 5.94 -11.76 -6.36
CA LEU A 24 7.13 -12.04 -5.57
C LEU A 24 8.19 -12.66 -6.47
N LEU A 25 9.35 -12.03 -6.54
CA LEU A 25 10.46 -12.41 -7.41
C LEU A 25 11.67 -12.81 -6.57
N ASP A 26 12.28 -13.97 -6.86
CA ASP A 26 13.62 -14.31 -6.38
C ASP A 26 14.65 -13.54 -7.22
N VAL A 27 15.46 -12.71 -6.55
CA VAL A 27 16.42 -11.82 -7.21
C VAL A 27 17.66 -12.57 -7.71
N ARG A 28 17.99 -13.73 -7.12
CA ARG A 28 19.17 -14.52 -7.47
C ARG A 28 18.93 -15.36 -8.71
N GLU A 29 17.74 -15.95 -8.80
CA GLU A 29 17.36 -16.82 -9.92
C GLU A 29 16.52 -16.07 -10.98
N ASN A 30 16.20 -14.80 -10.74
CA ASN A 30 15.33 -13.98 -11.57
C ASN A 30 14.01 -14.69 -11.91
N LYS A 31 13.41 -15.34 -10.90
CA LYS A 31 12.26 -16.22 -11.05
C LYS A 31 11.07 -15.70 -10.24
N GLN A 32 9.89 -15.73 -10.83
CA GLN A 32 8.65 -15.48 -10.11
C GLN A 32 8.34 -16.66 -9.17
N LEU A 33 8.26 -16.36 -7.88
CA LEU A 33 7.89 -17.29 -6.82
C LEU A 33 6.37 -17.38 -6.68
N TRP A 34 5.69 -16.24 -6.83
CA TRP A 34 4.24 -16.13 -6.72
C TRP A 34 3.77 -14.85 -7.42
N GLY A 35 2.53 -14.84 -7.90
CA GLY A 35 1.87 -13.61 -8.28
C GLY A 35 0.38 -13.81 -8.44
N GLU A 36 -0.39 -12.80 -8.06
CA GLU A 36 -1.85 -12.82 -8.06
C GLU A 36 -2.40 -11.49 -8.56
N GLN A 37 -3.63 -11.55 -9.06
CA GLN A 37 -4.37 -10.39 -9.51
C GLN A 37 -5.77 -10.38 -8.90
N TYR A 38 -6.12 -9.28 -8.26
CA TYR A 38 -7.40 -9.06 -7.60
C TYR A 38 -8.18 -7.98 -8.34
N GLN A 39 -9.45 -8.26 -8.64
CA GLN A 39 -10.42 -7.27 -9.14
C GLN A 39 -11.50 -7.05 -8.10
N ARG A 40 -11.60 -5.83 -7.59
CA ARG A 40 -12.42 -5.49 -6.42
C ARG A 40 -12.99 -4.08 -6.56
N LYS A 41 -14.00 -3.75 -5.77
CA LYS A 41 -14.52 -2.38 -5.73
C LYS A 41 -13.63 -1.49 -4.87
N VAL A 42 -13.66 -0.17 -5.11
CA VAL A 42 -12.93 0.80 -4.29
C VAL A 42 -13.37 0.74 -2.83
N SER A 43 -14.65 0.50 -2.59
CA SER A 43 -15.21 0.29 -1.25
C SER A 43 -14.51 -0.83 -0.47
N ASP A 44 -13.97 -1.82 -1.17
CA ASP A 44 -13.39 -3.02 -0.56
C ASP A 44 -11.87 -2.90 -0.39
N LEU A 45 -11.25 -1.77 -0.79
CA LEU A 45 -9.79 -1.63 -0.87
C LEU A 45 -9.05 -2.05 0.41
N LEU A 46 -9.55 -1.65 1.57
CA LEU A 46 -8.96 -2.00 2.87
C LEU A 46 -9.08 -3.50 3.17
N ALA A 47 -10.17 -4.16 2.76
CA ALA A 47 -10.29 -5.60 2.87
C ALA A 47 -9.25 -6.29 1.98
N VAL A 48 -9.06 -5.80 0.76
CA VAL A 48 -8.11 -6.38 -0.20
C VAL A 48 -6.66 -6.22 0.25
N GLU A 49 -6.30 -5.09 0.85
CA GLU A 49 -4.96 -4.91 1.43
C GLU A 49 -4.66 -5.99 2.47
N ARG A 50 -5.63 -6.30 3.34
CA ARG A 50 -5.46 -7.37 4.35
C ARG A 50 -5.33 -8.73 3.70
N ASP A 51 -6.19 -9.05 2.74
CA ASP A 51 -6.17 -10.35 2.06
C ASP A 51 -4.82 -10.56 1.37
N ILE A 52 -4.35 -9.54 0.64
CA ILE A 52 -3.03 -9.54 -0.01
C ILE A 52 -1.92 -9.71 1.02
N ALA A 53 -1.94 -8.95 2.11
CA ALA A 53 -0.89 -9.05 3.10
C ALA A 53 -0.89 -10.40 3.82
N HIS A 54 -2.06 -10.99 4.07
CA HIS A 54 -2.21 -12.33 4.64
C HIS A 54 -1.72 -13.41 3.68
N GLU A 55 -2.05 -13.30 2.39
CA GLU A 55 -1.65 -14.25 1.36
C GLU A 55 -0.15 -14.18 1.06
N ILE A 56 0.43 -12.98 1.02
CA ILE A 56 1.89 -12.78 0.93
C ILE A 56 2.57 -13.39 2.15
N THR A 57 2.02 -13.19 3.35
CA THR A 57 2.56 -13.76 4.59
C THR A 57 2.40 -15.29 4.65
N GLY A 58 1.37 -15.85 4.04
CA GLY A 58 1.18 -17.30 3.94
C GLY A 58 2.13 -17.94 2.93
N ASN A 59 2.35 -17.29 1.79
CA ASN A 59 3.20 -17.78 0.70
C ASN A 59 4.70 -17.56 0.97
N LEU A 60 5.09 -16.41 1.51
CA LEU A 60 6.38 -16.29 2.19
C LEU A 60 6.26 -17.10 3.48
N ARG A 61 6.76 -18.32 3.52
CA ARG A 61 7.05 -19.05 4.78
C ARG A 61 8.12 -18.33 5.64
N LEU A 62 7.97 -17.05 5.90
CA LEU A 62 8.49 -16.40 7.08
C LEU A 62 7.49 -16.76 8.17
N LYS A 63 7.89 -17.63 9.10
CA LYS A 63 7.14 -17.88 10.33
C LYS A 63 7.04 -16.56 11.09
N LEU A 64 6.05 -15.73 10.75
CA LEU A 64 5.79 -14.51 11.48
C LEU A 64 5.30 -14.91 12.86
N SER A 65 6.01 -14.41 13.86
CA SER A 65 5.61 -14.57 15.25
C SER A 65 4.36 -13.71 15.51
N GLY A 66 3.47 -14.15 16.41
CA GLY A 66 2.15 -13.52 16.63
C GLY A 66 2.07 -11.98 16.65
N PRO A 67 3.06 -11.23 17.19
CA PRO A 67 3.05 -9.76 17.15
C PRO A 67 3.15 -9.16 15.74
N GLU A 68 3.79 -9.85 14.80
CA GLU A 68 3.96 -9.39 13.42
C GLU A 68 2.66 -9.51 12.62
N GLN A 69 1.84 -10.54 12.89
CA GLN A 69 0.51 -10.70 12.29
C GLN A 69 -0.44 -9.55 12.67
N SER A 70 -0.40 -9.09 13.93
CA SER A 70 -1.24 -7.97 14.38
C SER A 70 -0.85 -6.61 13.77
N ARG A 71 0.42 -6.42 13.38
CA ARG A 71 0.86 -5.19 12.69
C ARG A 71 0.41 -5.14 11.24
N VAL A 72 0.31 -6.30 10.58
CA VAL A 72 -0.14 -6.42 9.19
C VAL A 72 -1.65 -6.14 9.06
N ALA A 73 -2.43 -6.43 10.10
CA ALA A 73 -3.89 -6.25 10.09
C ALA A 73 -4.38 -4.85 10.50
N LYS A 74 -3.47 -3.90 10.79
CA LYS A 74 -3.87 -2.60 11.34
C LYS A 74 -4.30 -1.64 10.24
N HIS A 75 -5.60 -1.33 10.20
CA HIS A 75 -6.14 -0.21 9.45
C HIS A 75 -5.91 1.09 10.21
N TYR A 76 -5.35 2.08 9.52
CA TYR A 76 -5.07 3.40 10.09
C TYR A 76 -6.17 4.43 9.77
N THR A 77 -7.13 4.04 8.92
CA THR A 77 -8.36 4.77 8.58
C THR A 77 -9.44 3.77 8.18
N GLU A 78 -10.71 4.07 8.47
CA GLU A 78 -11.88 3.33 7.99
C GLU A 78 -12.45 3.93 6.68
N ASN A 79 -11.87 5.03 6.18
CA ASN A 79 -12.30 5.69 4.95
C ASN A 79 -11.43 5.26 3.75
N PRO A 80 -11.94 4.46 2.80
CA PRO A 80 -11.17 3.98 1.65
C PRO A 80 -10.65 5.12 0.76
N GLU A 81 -11.40 6.21 0.64
CA GLU A 81 -11.00 7.37 -0.15
C GLU A 81 -9.83 8.11 0.50
N ALA A 82 -9.87 8.29 1.84
CA ALA A 82 -8.76 8.85 2.61
C ALA A 82 -7.49 7.99 2.45
N TYR A 83 -7.64 6.67 2.48
CA TYR A 83 -6.53 5.75 2.25
C TYR A 83 -5.93 5.88 0.84
N GLN A 84 -6.76 5.94 -0.20
CA GLN A 84 -6.30 6.15 -1.58
C GLN A 84 -5.54 7.48 -1.76
N LEU A 85 -6.05 8.56 -1.17
CA LEU A 85 -5.42 9.87 -1.23
C LEU A 85 -4.06 9.85 -0.52
N TYR A 86 -3.97 9.22 0.65
CA TYR A 86 -2.69 9.02 1.33
C TYR A 86 -1.68 8.24 0.48
N LEU A 87 -2.09 7.14 -0.18
CA LEU A 87 -1.20 6.38 -1.06
C LEU A 87 -0.71 7.21 -2.25
N LYS A 88 -1.57 8.05 -2.84
CA LYS A 88 -1.16 9.02 -3.87
C LYS A 88 -0.13 10.01 -3.32
N GLY A 89 -0.35 10.54 -2.12
CA GLY A 89 0.62 11.42 -1.46
C GLY A 89 1.99 10.76 -1.30
N ARG A 90 2.02 9.51 -0.79
CA ARG A 90 3.25 8.72 -0.64
C ARG A 90 3.94 8.46 -1.98
N PHE A 91 3.17 8.20 -3.05
CA PHE A 91 3.72 8.00 -4.39
C PHE A 91 4.46 9.25 -4.89
N TYR A 92 3.85 10.44 -4.78
CA TYR A 92 4.48 11.68 -5.23
C TYR A 92 5.67 12.08 -4.34
N TRP A 93 5.57 11.88 -3.03
CA TRP A 93 6.67 12.11 -2.09
C TRP A 93 7.92 11.29 -2.44
N ASN A 94 7.73 10.02 -2.77
CA ASN A 94 8.82 9.11 -3.12
C ASN A 94 9.54 9.48 -4.44
N ARG A 95 9.01 10.39 -5.26
CA ARG A 95 9.70 10.88 -6.46
C ARG A 95 10.86 11.81 -6.13
N ARG A 96 10.94 12.35 -4.91
CA ARG A 96 12.02 13.23 -4.42
C ARG A 96 12.29 14.42 -5.35
N THR A 97 11.24 15.00 -5.91
CA THR A 97 11.28 16.25 -6.66
C THR A 97 10.43 17.31 -5.99
N GLU A 98 10.71 18.58 -6.26
CA GLU A 98 9.93 19.70 -5.71
C GLU A 98 8.44 19.62 -6.11
N ASP A 99 8.15 19.35 -7.39
CA ASP A 99 6.78 19.13 -7.87
C ASP A 99 6.11 17.91 -7.19
N GLY A 100 6.90 16.86 -6.92
CA GLY A 100 6.44 15.69 -6.18
C GLY A 100 6.07 16.02 -4.74
N ALA A 101 6.86 16.83 -4.05
CA ALA A 101 6.57 17.27 -2.69
C ALA A 101 5.28 18.13 -2.64
N ARG A 102 5.10 19.09 -3.55
CA ARG A 102 3.87 19.89 -3.61
C ARG A 102 2.62 19.04 -3.83
N LYS A 103 2.68 18.11 -4.80
CA LYS A 103 1.56 17.17 -5.03
C LYS A 103 1.32 16.24 -3.85
N ALA A 104 2.37 15.81 -3.16
CA ALA A 104 2.23 14.99 -1.97
C ALA A 104 1.47 15.73 -0.87
N ILE A 105 1.80 17.00 -0.64
CA ILE A 105 1.10 17.88 0.31
C ILE A 105 -0.39 17.98 -0.03
N GLU A 106 -0.74 18.26 -1.28
CA GLU A 106 -2.14 18.34 -1.74
C GLU A 106 -2.90 17.04 -1.44
N TYR A 107 -2.32 15.89 -1.75
CA TYR A 107 -2.96 14.59 -1.50
C TYR A 107 -3.09 14.26 -0.02
N PHE A 108 -2.12 14.61 0.81
CA PHE A 108 -2.23 14.40 2.26
C PHE A 108 -3.28 15.32 2.90
N GLN A 109 -3.40 16.57 2.43
CA GLN A 109 -4.47 17.47 2.86
C GLN A 109 -5.85 16.91 2.50
N LEU A 110 -6.04 16.45 1.27
CA LEU A 110 -7.29 15.81 0.85
C LEU A 110 -7.59 14.55 1.67
N ALA A 111 -6.57 13.75 2.03
CA ALA A 111 -6.76 12.59 2.90
C ALA A 111 -7.26 12.99 4.30
N ILE A 112 -6.75 14.09 4.86
CA ILE A 112 -7.19 14.66 6.15
C ILE A 112 -8.61 15.19 6.06
N GLU A 113 -8.99 15.84 4.95
CA GLU A 113 -10.37 16.30 4.75
C GLU A 113 -11.38 15.13 4.74
N LYS A 114 -10.97 13.99 4.20
CA LYS A 114 -11.80 12.77 4.14
C LYS A 114 -11.83 12.01 5.46
N ASP A 115 -10.75 12.01 6.21
CA ASP A 115 -10.67 11.46 7.56
C ASP A 115 -9.77 12.32 8.45
N PRO A 116 -10.36 13.25 9.23
CA PRO A 116 -9.61 14.12 10.14
C PRO A 116 -8.89 13.37 11.27
N THR A 117 -9.19 12.09 11.48
CA THR A 117 -8.52 11.25 12.49
C THR A 117 -7.36 10.44 11.90
N TYR A 118 -7.11 10.56 10.59
CA TYR A 118 -6.12 9.75 9.90
C TYR A 118 -4.68 10.22 10.15
N ALA A 119 -4.10 9.76 11.28
CA ALA A 119 -2.78 10.17 11.76
C ALA A 119 -1.65 10.06 10.71
N LEU A 120 -1.67 9.04 9.84
CA LEU A 120 -0.61 8.87 8.84
C LEU A 120 -0.59 9.99 7.79
N ALA A 121 -1.75 10.58 7.46
CA ALA A 121 -1.80 11.70 6.53
C ALA A 121 -1.12 12.96 7.12
N TYR A 122 -1.30 13.21 8.42
CA TYR A 122 -0.58 14.27 9.12
C TYR A 122 0.93 14.01 9.17
N THR A 123 1.36 12.77 9.41
CA THR A 123 2.80 12.45 9.35
C THR A 123 3.38 12.64 7.95
N GLY A 124 2.60 12.31 6.90
CA GLY A 124 3.01 12.55 5.52
C GLY A 124 3.22 14.03 5.19
N LEU A 125 2.41 14.93 5.76
CA LEU A 125 2.63 16.37 5.65
C LEU A 125 3.91 16.83 6.36
N ALA A 126 4.20 16.29 7.53
CA ALA A 126 5.41 16.64 8.28
C ALA A 126 6.70 16.14 7.60
N ASP A 127 6.61 15.08 6.80
CA ASP A 127 7.73 14.56 6.02
C ASP A 127 8.08 15.45 4.82
N CYS A 128 7.09 16.14 4.22
CA CYS A 128 7.22 16.92 2.98
C CYS A 128 8.02 18.21 3.13
#